data_AF-A0A813I592-F1
#
_entry.id   AF-A0A813I592-F1
#
_cell.length_a   1.000
_cell.length_b   1.000
_cell.length_c   1.000
_cell.angle_alpha   90.00
_cell.angle_beta   90.00
_cell.angle_gamma   90.00
#
_symmetry.space_group_name_H-M   'P 1'
#
loop_
_entity.id
_entity.type
_entity.pdbx_description
1 polymer ?
#
loop_
_entity_poly.entity_id
_entity_poly.type
_entity_poly.pdbx_seq_one_letter_code
_entity_poly.pdbx_strand_id
1 'polypeptide(L)'
;MEDILITAVQLGDENTVARLVELGIDPLCQRFKTKTPLERAVAMGNAEMVGVMFRAVQQAAHASLSPADFVTTGFCMPLIPDQLKAERTGIAAISYMVGLTHDLLPHVRRKTSMPNPKWDSIEQFRDYFRKEPKVLEMLLNKVKVCADCKKPCAYTQERCNSCGSSLSQVSISHTDNILLSFVLGIGKGKFPFRISVRFQDENCLCFDDPLSVSAVHLCCVPAQEYIPDLRYLFGRPKRGRRMLELLYNSAAKACLENYWGDESFQEFYLGGKTKWKKLPTESELLVLTAAGMNYPPSQYQLHLQFIHGPLLPFHYALFLEGGHFHYKRFFPYSFLLASLKALEDDDRDFRNCHPDYDMDLIIDEMEKFYGISYDKHWHAMISQIKQMQETYAPWAEKDFEYRVVGNQVFDAQTGFHHPEITVKSLQTSDVKRIQSYGRPYDTDEKPSGGYYNFPAKNPKDLQDWTE
;
A
#
# COMPACT_ATOMS: atom_id res chain seq x y z
N MET A 1 -15.84 -27.01 8.99
CA MET A 1 -17.11 -27.12 8.24
C MET A 1 -17.05 -26.37 6.92
N GLU A 2 -16.46 -25.17 6.86
CA GLU A 2 -16.27 -24.40 5.60
C GLU A 2 -15.45 -25.15 4.52
N ASP A 3 -14.42 -25.93 4.91
CA ASP A 3 -13.66 -26.75 3.96
C ASP A 3 -14.55 -27.77 3.21
N ILE A 4 -15.66 -28.19 3.82
CA ILE A 4 -16.59 -29.16 3.22
C ILE A 4 -17.37 -28.51 2.06
N LEU A 5 -17.71 -27.21 2.16
CA LEU A 5 -18.42 -26.51 1.09
C LEU A 5 -17.52 -26.32 -0.14
N ILE A 6 -16.26 -25.93 0.07
CA ILE A 6 -15.28 -25.80 -1.02
C ILE A 6 -15.03 -27.17 -1.70
N THR A 7 -14.93 -28.25 -0.91
CA THR A 7 -14.78 -29.61 -1.45
C THR A 7 -16.01 -30.06 -2.23
N ALA A 8 -17.22 -29.76 -1.75
CA ALA A 8 -18.46 -30.08 -2.46
C ALA A 8 -18.55 -29.36 -3.82
N VAL A 9 -18.17 -28.07 -3.87
CA VAL A 9 -18.07 -27.33 -5.14
C VAL A 9 -17.06 -27.97 -6.08
N GLN A 10 -15.88 -28.32 -5.57
CA GLN A 10 -14.81 -28.96 -6.35
C GLN A 10 -15.24 -30.27 -7.01
N LEU A 11 -16.03 -31.06 -6.29
CA LEU A 11 -16.52 -32.34 -6.75
C LEU A 11 -17.75 -32.21 -7.67
N GLY A 12 -18.32 -31.00 -7.82
CA GLY A 12 -19.57 -30.80 -8.55
C GLY A 12 -20.77 -31.45 -7.85
N ASP A 13 -20.71 -31.67 -6.54
CA ASP A 13 -21.79 -32.27 -5.76
C ASP A 13 -22.84 -31.22 -5.34
N GLU A 14 -23.79 -30.97 -6.24
CA GLU A 14 -24.87 -29.98 -6.08
C GLU A 14 -25.74 -30.22 -4.85
N ASN A 15 -26.04 -31.49 -4.54
CA ASN A 15 -26.87 -31.87 -3.39
C ASN A 15 -26.18 -31.54 -2.08
N THR A 16 -24.89 -31.85 -1.97
CA THR A 16 -24.10 -31.50 -0.79
C THR A 16 -23.95 -29.99 -0.67
N VAL A 17 -23.71 -29.26 -1.76
CA VAL A 17 -23.69 -27.79 -1.77
C VAL A 17 -25.01 -27.22 -1.23
N ALA A 18 -26.15 -27.64 -1.74
CA ALA A 18 -27.45 -27.15 -1.28
C ALA A 18 -27.66 -27.37 0.20
N ARG A 19 -27.35 -28.58 0.69
CA ARG A 19 -27.52 -28.92 2.11
C ARG A 19 -26.60 -28.12 3.03
N LEU A 20 -25.35 -27.90 2.63
CA LEU A 20 -24.40 -27.10 3.42
C LEU A 20 -24.81 -25.64 3.51
N VAL A 21 -25.34 -25.10 2.42
CA VAL A 21 -25.85 -23.73 2.37
C VAL A 21 -27.14 -23.57 3.19
N GLU A 22 -28.05 -24.54 3.14
CA GLU A 22 -29.25 -24.59 4.01
C GLU A 22 -28.90 -24.66 5.51
N LEU A 23 -27.75 -25.27 5.85
CA LEU A 23 -27.21 -25.29 7.20
C LEU A 23 -26.55 -23.96 7.63
N GLY A 24 -26.62 -22.93 6.78
CA GLY A 24 -26.13 -21.59 7.08
C GLY A 24 -24.62 -21.40 6.84
N ILE A 25 -23.96 -22.30 6.11
CA ILE A 25 -22.56 -22.09 5.73
C ILE A 25 -22.51 -21.00 4.66
N ASP A 26 -21.76 -19.93 4.95
CA ASP A 26 -21.65 -18.75 4.09
C ASP A 26 -20.93 -19.08 2.76
N PRO A 27 -21.61 -18.98 1.59
CA PRO A 27 -20.97 -19.19 0.29
C PRO A 27 -19.89 -18.16 -0.06
N LEU A 28 -19.81 -17.05 0.69
CA LEU A 28 -18.81 -16.00 0.55
C LEU A 28 -17.61 -16.17 1.49
N CYS A 29 -17.60 -17.22 2.33
CA CYS A 29 -16.47 -17.46 3.23
C CYS A 29 -15.17 -17.61 2.41
N GLN A 30 -14.16 -16.79 2.71
CA GLN A 30 -12.86 -16.86 2.06
C GLN A 30 -11.81 -17.38 3.03
N ARG A 31 -11.08 -18.43 2.62
CA ARG A 31 -9.89 -18.90 3.33
C ARG A 31 -8.65 -18.76 2.44
N PHE A 32 -7.60 -18.15 2.98
CA PHE A 32 -6.24 -18.10 2.39
C PHE A 32 -6.14 -17.63 0.92
N LYS A 33 -6.65 -16.43 0.60
CA LYS A 33 -6.57 -15.82 -0.76
C LYS A 33 -7.03 -16.73 -1.90
N THR A 34 -7.78 -17.78 -1.60
CA THR A 34 -8.38 -18.65 -2.61
C THR A 34 -9.75 -18.12 -2.97
N LYS A 35 -10.28 -18.58 -4.11
CA LYS A 35 -11.64 -18.24 -4.54
C LYS A 35 -12.66 -18.71 -3.50
N THR A 36 -13.68 -17.92 -3.21
CA THR A 36 -14.83 -18.34 -2.38
C THR A 36 -15.52 -19.57 -3.02
N PRO A 37 -16.32 -20.34 -2.26
CA PRO A 37 -17.16 -21.39 -2.84
C PRO A 37 -17.96 -20.90 -4.06
N LEU A 38 -18.57 -19.71 -3.96
CA LEU A 38 -19.34 -19.11 -5.05
C LEU A 38 -18.46 -18.76 -6.27
N GLU A 39 -17.33 -18.09 -6.07
CA GLU A 39 -16.39 -17.76 -7.16
C GLU A 39 -15.86 -19.01 -7.87
N ARG A 40 -15.72 -20.12 -7.14
CA ARG A 40 -15.26 -21.40 -7.67
C ARG A 40 -16.36 -22.09 -8.50
N ALA A 41 -17.61 -22.07 -8.02
CA ALA A 41 -18.76 -22.57 -8.78
C ALA A 41 -18.95 -21.76 -10.09
N VAL A 42 -18.78 -20.43 -10.04
CA VAL A 42 -18.77 -19.56 -11.23
C VAL A 42 -17.65 -19.95 -12.19
N ALA A 43 -16.44 -20.15 -11.69
CA ALA A 43 -15.30 -20.54 -12.51
C ALA A 43 -15.45 -21.92 -13.17
N MET A 44 -16.24 -22.81 -12.57
CA MET A 44 -16.56 -24.14 -13.10
C MET A 44 -17.73 -24.13 -14.09
N GLY A 45 -18.45 -23.01 -14.24
CA GLY A 45 -19.61 -22.91 -15.12
C GLY A 45 -20.82 -23.72 -14.65
N ASN A 46 -20.88 -24.11 -13.37
CA ASN A 46 -22.01 -24.85 -12.81
C ASN A 46 -23.13 -23.87 -12.40
N ALA A 47 -24.07 -23.61 -13.31
CA ALA A 47 -25.16 -22.66 -13.12
C ALA A 47 -26.10 -23.02 -11.96
N GLU A 48 -26.29 -24.31 -11.69
CA GLU A 48 -27.18 -24.81 -10.65
C GLU A 48 -26.62 -24.52 -9.25
N MET A 49 -25.34 -24.85 -9.03
CA MET A 49 -24.61 -24.49 -7.81
C MET A 49 -24.59 -22.98 -7.56
N VAL A 50 -24.32 -22.20 -8.60
CA VAL A 50 -24.32 -20.73 -8.51
C VAL A 50 -25.70 -20.24 -8.08
N GLY A 51 -26.78 -20.78 -8.66
CA GLY A 51 -28.14 -20.43 -8.30
C GLY A 51 -28.49 -20.74 -6.85
N VAL A 52 -28.07 -21.90 -6.33
CA VAL A 52 -28.26 -22.30 -4.94
C VAL A 52 -27.54 -21.37 -3.98
N MET A 53 -26.25 -21.14 -4.20
CA MET A 53 -25.43 -20.28 -3.35
C MET A 53 -25.89 -18.83 -3.37
N PHE A 54 -26.28 -18.32 -4.55
CA PHE A 54 -26.73 -16.95 -4.70
C PHE A 54 -28.04 -16.67 -3.93
N ARG A 55 -29.00 -17.60 -3.97
CA ARG A 55 -30.25 -17.48 -3.19
C ARG A 55 -29.99 -17.36 -1.70
N ALA A 56 -29.05 -18.13 -1.17
CA ALA A 56 -28.72 -18.09 0.25
C ALA A 56 -28.05 -16.77 0.67
N VAL A 57 -27.16 -16.23 -0.16
CA VAL A 57 -26.57 -14.90 0.05
C VAL A 57 -27.67 -13.83 0.09
N GLN A 58 -28.64 -13.89 -0.82
CA GLN A 58 -29.78 -12.95 -0.83
C GLN A 58 -30.64 -13.08 0.44
N GLN A 59 -30.95 -14.31 0.85
CA GLN A 59 -31.73 -14.56 2.07
C GLN A 59 -31.03 -14.03 3.33
N ALA A 60 -29.71 -14.21 3.44
CA ALA A 60 -28.92 -13.67 4.54
C ALA A 60 -28.89 -12.13 4.56
N ALA A 61 -28.78 -11.49 3.39
CA ALA A 61 -28.81 -10.03 3.27
C ALA A 61 -30.18 -9.43 3.64
N HIS A 62 -31.29 -10.12 3.32
CA HIS A 62 -32.62 -9.68 3.73
C HIS A 62 -32.89 -9.87 5.23
N ALA A 63 -32.32 -10.89 5.85
CA ALA A 63 -32.47 -11.15 7.28
C ALA A 63 -31.71 -10.14 8.17
N SER A 64 -30.77 -9.38 7.60
CA SER A 64 -29.88 -8.47 8.34
C SER A 64 -30.31 -6.99 8.31
N LEU A 65 -31.41 -6.64 7.65
CA LEU A 65 -31.95 -5.27 7.62
C LEU A 65 -33.17 -5.13 8.55
N SER A 66 -33.03 -4.33 9.61
CA SER A 66 -34.16 -3.91 10.44
C SER A 66 -34.85 -2.67 9.81
N PRO A 67 -36.18 -2.54 9.86
CA PRO A 67 -36.90 -1.36 9.34
C PRO A 67 -36.57 -0.02 10.02
N ALA A 68 -35.73 0.02 11.07
CA ALA A 68 -35.50 1.21 11.89
C ALA A 68 -34.46 2.20 11.32
N ASP A 69 -33.70 1.85 10.28
CA ASP A 69 -32.56 2.66 9.83
C ASP A 69 -32.87 3.66 8.70
N PHE A 70 -34.15 3.89 8.39
CA PHE A 70 -34.59 4.72 7.26
C PHE A 70 -35.27 6.04 7.64
N VAL A 71 -34.79 6.81 8.62
CA VAL A 71 -35.21 8.22 8.76
C VAL A 71 -34.09 9.12 9.31
N THR A 72 -33.91 10.28 8.65
CA THR A 72 -33.14 11.49 9.01
C THR A 72 -31.70 11.62 8.49
N THR A 73 -31.52 12.28 7.35
CA THR A 73 -31.06 13.69 7.28
C THR A 73 -31.00 14.13 5.80
N GLY A 74 -31.69 15.23 5.49
CA GLY A 74 -31.62 15.87 4.18
C GLY A 74 -30.36 16.71 4.07
N PHE A 75 -29.44 16.29 3.21
CA PHE A 75 -28.40 17.14 2.64
C PHE A 75 -28.36 16.91 1.13
N CYS A 76 -28.38 18.02 0.40
CA CYS A 76 -28.35 18.09 -1.05
C CYS A 76 -27.01 17.52 -1.55
N MET A 77 -27.03 16.30 -2.10
CA MET A 77 -25.88 15.70 -2.79
C MET A 77 -25.76 16.29 -4.21
N PRO A 78 -24.55 16.70 -4.67
CA PRO A 78 -24.34 16.94 -6.08
C PRO A 78 -24.22 15.58 -6.79
N LEU A 79 -25.21 15.30 -7.65
CA LEU A 79 -25.21 14.45 -8.84
C LEU A 79 -24.16 13.31 -8.85
N ILE A 80 -24.62 12.11 -8.51
CA ILE A 80 -24.03 10.85 -8.98
C ILE A 80 -24.50 10.66 -10.43
N PRO A 81 -23.63 10.60 -11.45
CA PRO A 81 -24.05 10.11 -12.75
C PRO A 81 -24.28 8.59 -12.67
N ASP A 82 -25.52 8.19 -12.97
CA ASP A 82 -26.11 6.85 -13.05
C ASP A 82 -25.28 5.70 -13.69
N GLN A 83 -24.15 5.27 -13.12
CA GLN A 83 -23.45 4.04 -13.54
C GLN A 83 -23.03 3.09 -12.41
N LEU A 84 -23.98 2.73 -11.54
CA LEU A 84 -23.86 1.56 -10.66
C LEU A 84 -25.05 0.58 -10.79
N LYS A 85 -25.73 0.58 -11.95
CA LYS A 85 -26.67 -0.49 -12.33
C LYS A 85 -26.14 -1.27 -13.53
N ALA A 86 -25.16 -2.13 -13.27
CA ALA A 86 -24.89 -3.30 -14.09
C ALA A 86 -25.04 -4.54 -13.21
N GLU A 87 -26.27 -5.03 -13.16
CA GLU A 87 -26.60 -6.34 -12.58
C GLU A 87 -26.04 -7.47 -13.48
N ARG A 88 -25.52 -8.52 -12.82
CA ARG A 88 -25.40 -9.93 -13.28
C ARG A 88 -24.18 -10.36 -14.11
N THR A 89 -23.01 -10.54 -13.45
CA THR A 89 -22.02 -11.62 -13.74
C THR A 89 -21.01 -11.94 -12.61
N GLY A 90 -21.06 -11.26 -11.45
CA GLY A 90 -20.40 -11.75 -10.23
C GLY A 90 -19.09 -11.06 -9.81
N ILE A 91 -18.47 -10.25 -10.67
CA ILE A 91 -17.67 -9.09 -10.28
C ILE A 91 -18.01 -8.04 -11.33
N ALA A 92 -18.77 -7.00 -10.96
CA ALA A 92 -18.98 -5.88 -11.87
C ALA A 92 -17.60 -5.39 -12.28
N ALA A 93 -17.32 -5.35 -13.59
CA ALA A 93 -16.06 -4.88 -14.11
C ALA A 93 -15.79 -3.49 -13.50
N ILE A 94 -14.72 -3.36 -12.71
CA ILE A 94 -14.41 -2.10 -12.04
C ILE A 94 -14.17 -1.08 -13.15
N SER A 95 -14.86 0.05 -13.03
CA SER A 95 -14.66 1.18 -13.92
C SER A 95 -13.97 2.31 -13.18
N TYR A 96 -12.97 2.91 -13.82
CA TYR A 96 -12.22 4.03 -13.26
C TYR A 96 -11.66 4.91 -14.36
N MET A 97 -11.39 6.17 -14.02
CA MET A 97 -10.80 7.15 -14.94
C MET A 97 -9.27 7.00 -15.00
N VAL A 98 -8.67 7.26 -16.16
CA VAL A 98 -7.23 7.15 -16.40
C VAL A 98 -6.78 8.09 -17.52
N GLY A 99 -5.50 8.39 -17.60
CA GLY A 99 -4.99 9.34 -18.59
C GLY A 99 -5.27 10.77 -18.13
N LEU A 100 -4.72 11.13 -16.96
CA LEU A 100 -4.81 12.46 -16.37
C LEU A 100 -4.53 13.52 -17.43
N THR A 101 -5.37 14.52 -17.64
CA THR A 101 -5.07 15.60 -18.61
C THR A 101 -3.84 16.40 -18.17
N HIS A 102 -3.10 17.01 -19.11
CA HIS A 102 -1.93 17.82 -18.77
C HIS A 102 -2.31 18.95 -17.78
N ASP A 103 -1.43 19.19 -16.78
CA ASP A 103 -1.52 20.23 -15.75
C ASP A 103 -2.53 20.04 -14.60
N LEU A 104 -3.19 18.87 -14.48
CA LEU A 104 -4.17 18.67 -13.41
C LEU A 104 -3.57 18.72 -11.99
N LEU A 105 -2.48 17.97 -11.76
CA LEU A 105 -1.91 17.84 -10.41
C LEU A 105 -0.91 18.97 -10.12
N PRO A 106 -1.15 19.80 -9.09
CA PRO A 106 -0.29 20.94 -8.79
C PRO A 106 1.08 20.50 -8.29
N HIS A 107 2.15 20.92 -8.99
CA HIS A 107 3.51 20.58 -8.62
C HIS A 107 3.92 21.24 -7.29
N VAL A 108 3.85 20.48 -6.20
CA VAL A 108 4.36 20.87 -4.88
C VAL A 108 5.89 20.98 -4.88
N ARG A 109 6.38 22.22 -4.77
CA ARG A 109 7.82 22.53 -4.81
C ARG A 109 8.57 21.91 -3.61
N ARG A 110 9.83 21.57 -3.85
CA ARG A 110 10.74 21.01 -2.83
C ARG A 110 11.54 22.15 -2.20
N LYS A 111 11.76 22.08 -0.88
CA LYS A 111 12.51 23.11 -0.12
C LYS A 111 14.00 22.78 0.09
N THR A 112 14.49 21.63 -0.39
CA THR A 112 15.80 21.09 0.05
C THR A 112 16.97 21.44 -0.86
N SER A 113 18.13 21.66 -0.23
CA SER A 113 19.45 21.70 -0.86
C SER A 113 19.77 20.38 -1.57
N MET A 114 20.56 20.44 -2.65
CA MET A 114 21.09 19.26 -3.33
C MET A 114 22.56 19.08 -2.96
N PRO A 115 22.90 18.36 -1.87
CA PRO A 115 24.28 18.06 -1.55
C PRO A 115 24.87 17.14 -2.62
N ASN A 116 26.20 17.01 -2.67
CA ASN A 116 26.83 15.94 -3.45
C ASN A 116 26.69 14.60 -2.71
N PRO A 117 26.63 13.45 -3.42
CA PRO A 117 26.67 12.16 -2.76
C PRO A 117 28.01 12.00 -2.04
N LYS A 118 27.99 11.28 -0.92
CA LYS A 118 29.20 10.94 -0.16
C LYS A 118 30.05 9.90 -0.89
N TRP A 119 29.38 8.99 -1.59
CA TRP A 119 29.99 7.94 -2.41
C TRP A 119 29.45 8.06 -3.81
N ASP A 120 30.32 8.04 -4.82
CA ASP A 120 29.91 8.18 -6.22
C ASP A 120 29.05 7.00 -6.68
N SER A 121 29.36 5.78 -6.22
CA SER A 121 28.60 4.58 -6.56
C SER A 121 28.63 3.50 -5.48
N ILE A 122 27.71 2.53 -5.59
CA ILE A 122 27.65 1.38 -4.69
C ILE A 122 28.89 0.48 -4.81
N GLU A 123 29.52 0.41 -5.99
CA GLU A 123 30.78 -0.31 -6.20
C GLU A 123 31.93 0.36 -5.43
N GLN A 124 32.06 1.69 -5.51
CA GLN A 124 33.05 2.43 -4.73
C GLN A 124 32.87 2.19 -3.23
N PHE A 125 31.63 2.22 -2.74
CA PHE A 125 31.31 1.92 -1.35
C PHE A 125 31.74 0.50 -0.96
N ARG A 126 31.38 -0.50 -1.79
CA ARG A 126 31.74 -1.91 -1.58
C ARG A 126 33.24 -2.13 -1.54
N ASP A 127 33.98 -1.51 -2.45
CA ASP A 127 35.44 -1.62 -2.51
C ASP A 127 36.11 -1.01 -1.27
N TYR A 128 35.59 0.14 -0.79
CA TYR A 128 36.09 0.78 0.43
C TYR A 128 35.86 -0.10 1.66
N PHE A 129 34.66 -0.67 1.81
CA PHE A 129 34.26 -1.51 2.94
C PHE A 129 34.46 -3.02 2.71
N ARG A 130 35.29 -3.43 1.74
CA ARG A 130 35.50 -4.84 1.36
C ARG A 130 35.96 -5.76 2.48
N LYS A 131 36.54 -5.20 3.56
CA LYS A 131 37.01 -5.94 4.74
C LYS A 131 35.98 -5.97 5.88
N GLU A 132 34.78 -5.45 5.65
CA GLU A 132 33.75 -5.23 6.66
C GLU A 132 32.45 -5.92 6.26
N PRO A 133 32.37 -7.26 6.37
CA PRO A 133 31.25 -8.04 5.85
C PRO A 133 29.90 -7.58 6.39
N LYS A 134 29.81 -7.24 7.68
CA LYS A 134 28.59 -6.71 8.30
C LYS A 134 28.05 -5.46 7.61
N VAL A 135 28.94 -4.52 7.26
CA VAL A 135 28.55 -3.28 6.56
C VAL A 135 28.01 -3.59 5.17
N LEU A 136 28.61 -4.55 4.48
CA LEU A 136 28.17 -4.96 3.15
C LEU A 136 26.86 -5.75 3.19
N GLU A 137 26.62 -6.54 4.24
CA GLU A 137 25.38 -7.29 4.44
C GLU A 137 24.16 -6.38 4.58
N MET A 138 24.29 -5.23 5.25
CA MET A 138 23.19 -4.25 5.35
C MET A 138 22.75 -3.69 3.98
N LEU A 139 23.66 -3.71 2.98
CA LEU A 139 23.36 -3.30 1.60
C LEU A 139 22.67 -4.38 0.76
N LEU A 140 22.35 -5.54 1.34
CA LEU A 140 21.71 -6.65 0.63
C LEU A 140 20.22 -6.75 0.97
N ASN A 141 19.38 -6.54 -0.03
CA ASN A 141 17.95 -6.83 0.04
C ASN A 141 17.68 -8.29 -0.37
N LYS A 142 17.07 -9.08 0.53
CA LYS A 142 16.71 -10.47 0.26
C LYS A 142 15.53 -10.56 -0.70
N VAL A 143 15.70 -11.28 -1.82
CA VAL A 143 14.67 -11.46 -2.85
C VAL A 143 14.64 -12.88 -3.38
N LYS A 144 13.53 -13.25 -4.03
CA LYS A 144 13.45 -14.38 -4.95
C LYS A 144 13.28 -13.85 -6.37
N VAL A 145 14.18 -14.19 -7.29
CA VAL A 145 14.09 -13.74 -8.69
C VAL A 145 13.27 -14.75 -9.48
N CYS A 146 12.11 -14.32 -10.00
CA CYS A 146 11.23 -15.19 -10.76
C CYS A 146 11.96 -15.80 -11.97
N ALA A 147 11.90 -17.13 -12.12
CA ALA A 147 12.57 -17.82 -13.22
C ALA A 147 12.01 -17.41 -14.60
N ASP A 148 10.70 -17.10 -14.67
CA ASP A 148 10.01 -16.84 -15.93
C ASP A 148 10.16 -15.38 -16.39
N CYS A 149 9.81 -14.42 -15.52
CA CYS A 149 9.81 -12.99 -15.89
C CYS A 149 11.00 -12.20 -15.33
N LYS A 150 11.92 -12.85 -14.60
CA LYS A 150 13.12 -12.24 -13.98
C LYS A 150 12.83 -11.11 -12.97
N LYS A 151 11.58 -10.89 -12.58
CA LYS A 151 11.22 -9.90 -11.57
C LYS A 151 11.73 -10.31 -10.19
N PRO A 152 12.46 -9.44 -9.47
CA PRO A 152 12.75 -9.65 -8.06
C PRO A 152 11.45 -9.53 -7.24
N CYS A 153 11.15 -10.57 -6.49
CA CYS A 153 9.99 -10.67 -5.61
C CYS A 153 10.46 -10.73 -4.16
N ALA A 154 9.59 -10.36 -3.20
CA ALA A 154 9.95 -10.44 -1.80
C ALA A 154 10.29 -11.90 -1.41
N TYR A 155 11.27 -12.11 -0.54
CA TYR A 155 11.76 -13.46 -0.25
C TYR A 155 10.72 -14.39 0.38
N THR A 156 9.69 -13.82 1.04
CA THR A 156 8.55 -14.56 1.60
C THR A 156 7.44 -14.85 0.60
N GLN A 157 7.48 -14.27 -0.61
CA GLN A 157 6.43 -14.52 -1.61
C GLN A 157 6.54 -15.92 -2.19
N GLU A 158 5.40 -16.62 -2.24
CA GLU A 158 5.27 -17.94 -2.85
C GLU A 158 4.94 -17.88 -4.34
N ARG A 159 4.44 -16.74 -4.83
CA ARG A 159 4.10 -16.52 -6.23
C ARG A 159 4.58 -15.16 -6.69
N CYS A 160 5.01 -15.09 -7.95
CA CYS A 160 5.44 -13.84 -8.55
C CYS A 160 4.26 -12.88 -8.69
N ASN A 161 4.35 -11.69 -8.10
CA ASN A 161 3.34 -10.64 -8.20
C ASN A 161 3.34 -9.90 -9.56
N SER A 162 3.79 -10.56 -10.63
CA SER A 162 3.75 -10.04 -11.98
C SER A 162 3.20 -11.06 -12.97
N CYS A 163 3.72 -12.29 -12.95
CA CYS A 163 3.28 -13.35 -13.86
C CYS A 163 2.55 -14.51 -13.16
N GLY A 164 2.45 -14.52 -11.83
CA GLY A 164 1.74 -15.54 -11.06
C GLY A 164 2.49 -16.88 -10.90
N SER A 165 3.66 -17.04 -11.52
CA SER A 165 4.50 -18.25 -11.43
C SER A 165 4.93 -18.54 -9.99
N SER A 166 5.09 -19.82 -9.67
CA SER A 166 5.53 -20.25 -8.34
C SER A 166 6.96 -19.79 -8.03
N LEU A 167 7.19 -19.41 -6.78
CA LEU A 167 8.48 -19.04 -6.19
C LEU A 167 8.87 -19.97 -5.03
N SER A 168 8.12 -21.05 -4.78
CA SER A 168 8.38 -21.94 -3.64
C SER A 168 9.75 -22.63 -3.72
N GLN A 169 10.19 -22.97 -4.94
CA GLN A 169 11.49 -23.61 -5.21
C GLN A 169 12.58 -22.63 -5.67
N VAL A 170 12.30 -21.33 -5.67
CA VAL A 170 13.28 -20.30 -6.06
C VAL A 170 14.14 -19.98 -4.83
N SER A 171 15.46 -20.19 -4.95
CA SER A 171 16.42 -19.84 -3.90
C SER A 171 16.44 -18.34 -3.62
N ILE A 172 16.67 -17.97 -2.36
CA ILE A 172 16.89 -16.57 -1.99
C ILE A 172 18.19 -16.08 -2.63
N SER A 173 18.12 -14.91 -3.26
CA SER A 173 19.25 -14.14 -3.78
C SER A 173 19.20 -12.72 -3.23
N HIS A 174 20.08 -11.84 -3.70
CA HIS A 174 20.18 -10.47 -3.20
C HIS A 174 20.11 -9.43 -4.32
N THR A 175 19.47 -8.30 -4.03
CA THR A 175 19.62 -7.04 -4.76
C THR A 175 20.19 -5.99 -3.83
N ASP A 176 20.47 -4.80 -4.34
CA ASP A 176 20.91 -3.68 -3.50
C ASP A 176 19.77 -3.21 -2.58
N ASN A 177 20.08 -2.93 -1.32
CA ASN A 177 19.20 -2.21 -0.39
C ASN A 177 19.23 -0.72 -0.75
N ILE A 178 18.29 -0.31 -1.59
CA ILE A 178 18.24 1.06 -2.13
C ILE A 178 17.95 2.09 -1.03
N LEU A 179 17.11 1.74 -0.04
CA LEU A 179 16.76 2.65 1.05
C LEU A 179 17.98 2.98 1.91
N LEU A 180 18.75 1.97 2.28
CA LEU A 180 19.98 2.18 3.03
C LEU A 180 21.03 2.91 2.18
N SER A 181 21.07 2.68 0.87
CA SER A 181 21.94 3.42 -0.04
C SER A 181 21.66 4.92 -0.02
N PHE A 182 20.38 5.34 0.11
CA PHE A 182 20.02 6.75 0.27
C PHE A 182 20.56 7.33 1.59
N VAL A 183 20.35 6.61 2.70
CA VAL A 183 20.81 7.00 4.05
C VAL A 183 22.34 7.11 4.11
N LEU A 184 23.06 6.25 3.41
CA LEU A 184 24.52 6.25 3.37
C LEU A 184 25.11 7.27 2.39
N GLY A 185 24.26 8.00 1.64
CA GLY A 185 24.67 9.02 0.68
C GLY A 185 25.37 8.43 -0.55
N ILE A 186 24.94 7.25 -1.00
CA ILE A 186 25.47 6.62 -2.22
C ILE A 186 24.80 7.25 -3.45
N GLY A 187 25.59 7.65 -4.44
CA GLY A 187 25.16 8.44 -5.59
C GLY A 187 24.41 7.64 -6.66
N LYS A 188 24.84 6.40 -6.92
CA LYS A 188 24.22 5.53 -7.92
C LYS A 188 24.50 4.04 -7.69
N GLY A 189 23.63 3.21 -8.23
CA GLY A 189 23.90 1.81 -8.55
C GLY A 189 23.63 1.59 -10.04
N LYS A 190 22.73 0.66 -10.37
CA LYS A 190 22.21 0.49 -11.75
C LYS A 190 21.53 1.76 -12.30
N PHE A 191 21.13 2.67 -11.43
CA PHE A 191 20.53 3.96 -11.76
C PHE A 191 20.91 5.01 -10.71
N PRO A 192 20.76 6.32 -11.00
CA PRO A 192 21.02 7.39 -10.04
C PRO A 192 20.08 7.32 -8.82
N PHE A 193 20.64 7.40 -7.63
CA PHE A 193 19.95 7.34 -6.33
C PHE A 193 19.49 8.72 -5.84
N ARG A 194 19.09 9.56 -6.78
CA ARG A 194 18.49 10.86 -6.52
C ARG A 194 17.03 10.70 -6.17
N ILE A 195 16.61 11.32 -5.07
CA ILE A 195 15.25 11.22 -4.52
C ILE A 195 14.63 12.59 -4.26
N SER A 196 13.30 12.64 -4.20
CA SER A 196 12.58 13.84 -3.79
C SER A 196 12.44 13.90 -2.27
N VAL A 197 13.43 14.50 -1.61
CA VAL A 197 13.39 14.68 -0.16
C VAL A 197 12.34 15.73 0.21
N ARG A 198 11.46 15.36 1.16
CA ARG A 198 10.40 16.23 1.70
C ARG A 198 10.67 16.68 3.12
N PHE A 199 11.31 15.82 3.90
CA PHE A 199 11.81 16.12 5.23
C PHE A 199 13.04 15.26 5.51
N GLN A 200 14.00 15.82 6.22
CA GLN A 200 15.18 15.11 6.67
C GLN A 200 15.78 15.81 7.87
N ASP A 201 16.26 15.02 8.82
CA ASP A 201 17.14 15.42 9.91
C ASP A 201 18.18 14.32 10.10
N GLU A 202 18.96 14.33 11.18
CA GLU A 202 19.94 13.27 11.43
C GLU A 202 19.30 11.90 11.69
N ASN A 203 18.04 11.85 12.13
CA ASN A 203 17.39 10.62 12.61
C ASN A 203 16.54 9.93 11.55
N CYS A 204 16.02 10.68 10.58
CA CYS A 204 15.15 10.11 9.55
C CYS A 204 15.25 10.85 8.21
N LEU A 205 14.83 10.13 7.18
CA LEU A 205 14.72 10.62 5.81
C LEU A 205 13.31 10.33 5.30
N CYS A 206 12.56 11.38 4.98
CA CYS A 206 11.24 11.30 4.39
C CYS A 206 11.26 11.86 2.97
N PHE A 207 10.81 11.07 2.01
CA PHE A 207 10.88 11.38 0.59
C PHE A 207 9.64 10.83 -0.13
N ASP A 208 9.36 11.36 -1.31
CA ASP A 208 8.30 10.81 -2.15
C ASP A 208 8.69 9.42 -2.67
N ASP A 209 7.80 8.45 -2.57
CA ASP A 209 8.09 7.08 -3.01
C ASP A 209 8.36 7.06 -4.54
N PRO A 210 9.51 6.51 -5.00
CA PRO A 210 9.80 6.32 -6.42
C PRO A 210 8.79 5.44 -7.16
N LEU A 211 7.99 4.66 -6.44
CA LEU A 211 6.90 3.82 -6.93
C LEU A 211 5.52 4.40 -6.57
N SER A 212 5.45 5.71 -6.33
CA SER A 212 4.19 6.37 -5.99
C SER A 212 3.08 6.12 -7.02
N VAL A 213 1.87 5.90 -6.50
CA VAL A 213 0.60 5.75 -7.23
C VAL A 213 -0.46 6.74 -6.70
N SER A 214 -0.06 7.68 -5.83
CA SER A 214 -0.90 8.74 -5.26
C SER A 214 -0.16 10.07 -5.32
N ALA A 215 -0.88 11.18 -5.26
CA ALA A 215 -0.22 12.50 -5.21
C ALA A 215 0.67 12.66 -3.98
N VAL A 216 0.24 12.14 -2.83
CA VAL A 216 1.07 12.08 -1.61
C VAL A 216 1.28 10.62 -1.24
N HIS A 217 2.47 10.12 -1.57
CA HIS A 217 2.95 8.82 -1.15
C HIS A 217 4.37 9.02 -0.66
N LEU A 218 4.54 9.05 0.66
CA LEU A 218 5.82 9.26 1.30
C LEU A 218 6.36 7.94 1.82
N CYS A 219 7.67 7.76 1.66
CA CYS A 219 8.46 6.78 2.38
C CYS A 219 9.26 7.51 3.46
N CYS A 220 9.17 7.05 4.71
CA CYS A 220 10.00 7.54 5.80
C CYS A 220 10.85 6.41 6.37
N VAL A 221 12.17 6.58 6.32
CA VAL A 221 13.17 5.61 6.80
C VAL A 221 13.95 6.18 7.98
N PRO A 222 14.36 5.34 8.95
CA PRO A 222 15.33 5.76 9.95
C PRO A 222 16.71 5.91 9.29
N ALA A 223 17.47 6.90 9.75
CA ALA A 223 18.76 7.24 9.15
C ALA A 223 19.98 6.89 10.01
N GLN A 224 19.77 6.58 11.30
CA GLN A 224 20.82 6.12 12.21
C GLN A 224 20.69 4.63 12.55
N GLU A 225 19.70 3.95 12.00
CA GLU A 225 19.36 2.59 12.43
C GLU A 225 19.11 1.68 11.23
N TYR A 226 19.74 0.51 11.25
CA TYR A 226 19.45 -0.57 10.32
C TYR A 226 18.46 -1.52 11.00
N ILE A 227 17.26 -1.60 10.43
CA ILE A 227 16.16 -2.40 10.96
C ILE A 227 15.63 -3.24 9.80
N PRO A 228 15.96 -4.54 9.71
CA PRO A 228 15.63 -5.32 8.52
C PRO A 228 14.14 -5.47 8.24
N ASP A 229 13.32 -5.62 9.28
CA ASP A 229 11.86 -5.71 9.20
C ASP A 229 11.17 -5.35 10.54
N LEU A 230 9.84 -5.36 10.54
CA LEU A 230 9.04 -4.87 11.66
C LEU A 230 9.04 -5.79 12.90
N ARG A 231 9.51 -7.05 12.82
CA ARG A 231 9.57 -7.96 13.99
C ARG A 231 10.49 -7.43 15.08
N TYR A 232 11.57 -6.79 14.66
CA TYR A 232 12.54 -6.15 15.55
C TYR A 232 11.92 -5.05 16.43
N LEU A 233 10.79 -4.45 16.01
CA LEU A 233 10.06 -3.49 16.84
C LEU A 233 9.45 -4.17 18.08
N PHE A 234 8.86 -5.36 17.90
CA PHE A 234 8.21 -6.12 18.98
C PHE A 234 9.21 -6.69 19.98
N GLY A 235 10.42 -7.03 19.54
CA GLY A 235 11.49 -7.45 20.44
C GLY A 235 12.07 -6.33 21.31
N ARG A 236 11.75 -5.07 21.00
CA ARG A 236 12.25 -3.88 21.71
C ARG A 236 11.13 -2.84 21.85
N PRO A 237 10.00 -3.16 22.49
CA PRO A 237 8.74 -2.43 22.32
C PRO A 237 8.86 -0.93 22.60
N LYS A 238 9.54 -0.54 23.69
CA LYS A 238 9.78 0.87 24.03
C LYS A 238 10.61 1.63 23.01
N ARG A 239 11.57 0.96 22.39
CA ARG A 239 12.37 1.55 21.31
C ARG A 239 11.61 1.52 19.99
N GLY A 240 10.94 0.42 19.70
CA GLY A 240 10.08 0.23 18.54
C GLY A 240 8.98 1.29 18.46
N ARG A 241 8.32 1.60 19.58
CA ARG A 241 7.29 2.65 19.66
C ARG A 241 7.87 4.02 19.33
N ARG A 242 8.98 4.38 19.96
CA ARG A 242 9.67 5.67 19.68
C ARG A 242 10.07 5.78 18.21
N MET A 243 10.56 4.70 17.61
CA MET A 243 10.88 4.65 16.19
C MET A 243 9.64 4.84 15.32
N LEU A 244 8.56 4.11 15.61
CA LEU A 244 7.29 4.20 14.88
C LEU A 244 6.70 5.63 14.94
N GLU A 245 6.69 6.24 16.13
CA GLU A 245 6.22 7.62 16.34
C GLU A 245 7.12 8.64 15.63
N LEU A 246 8.45 8.46 15.66
CA LEU A 246 9.39 9.29 14.90
C LEU A 246 9.05 9.28 13.41
N LEU A 247 8.96 8.10 12.79
CA LEU A 247 8.71 8.00 11.36
C LEU A 247 7.33 8.57 10.98
N TYR A 248 6.31 8.33 11.80
CA TYR A 248 4.96 8.87 11.55
C TYR A 248 4.94 10.40 11.68
N ASN A 249 5.49 10.95 12.75
CA ASN A 249 5.50 12.40 12.97
C ASN A 249 6.32 13.12 11.89
N SER A 250 7.43 12.54 11.45
CA SER A 250 8.24 13.08 10.35
C SER A 250 7.51 13.05 9.01
N ALA A 251 6.81 11.96 8.70
CA ALA A 251 6.00 11.87 7.47
C ALA A 251 4.78 12.81 7.51
N ALA A 252 4.10 12.90 8.66
CA ALA A 252 2.99 13.83 8.89
C ALA A 252 3.45 15.28 8.73
N LYS A 253 4.56 15.65 9.35
CA LYS A 253 5.19 16.97 9.19
C LYS A 253 5.52 17.26 7.73
N ALA A 254 6.17 16.32 7.04
CA ALA A 254 6.50 16.45 5.63
C ALA A 254 5.24 16.67 4.76
N CYS A 255 4.17 15.91 5.01
CA CYS A 255 2.90 16.06 4.33
C CYS A 255 2.28 17.44 4.59
N LEU A 256 2.18 17.85 5.85
CA LEU A 256 1.56 19.11 6.25
C LEU A 256 2.34 20.34 5.76
N GLU A 257 3.65 20.38 5.93
CA GLU A 257 4.46 21.57 5.59
C GLU A 257 4.76 21.72 4.10
N ASN A 258 4.76 20.62 3.33
CA ASN A 258 5.03 20.65 1.89
C ASN A 258 3.74 20.65 1.09
N TYR A 259 2.89 19.63 1.25
CA TYR A 259 1.70 19.46 0.41
C TYR A 259 0.55 20.33 0.90
N TRP A 260 0.13 20.14 2.15
CA TRP A 260 -0.92 20.98 2.72
C TRP A 260 -0.45 22.39 3.07
N GLY A 261 0.84 22.69 2.96
CA GLY A 261 1.36 24.05 3.03
C GLY A 261 1.38 24.77 1.68
N ASP A 262 1.10 24.06 0.59
CA ASP A 262 1.06 24.60 -0.77
C ASP A 262 -0.36 25.01 -1.16
N GLU A 263 -0.56 26.30 -1.45
CA GLU A 263 -1.89 26.85 -1.75
C GLU A 263 -2.52 26.22 -3.00
N SER A 264 -1.72 25.89 -4.01
CA SER A 264 -2.22 25.28 -5.25
C SER A 264 -2.67 23.84 -5.02
N PHE A 265 -1.96 23.11 -4.15
CA PHE A 265 -2.35 21.77 -3.72
C PHE A 265 -3.64 21.79 -2.90
N GLN A 266 -3.75 22.73 -1.95
CA GLN A 266 -4.98 22.92 -1.18
C GLN A 266 -6.16 23.26 -2.10
N GLU A 267 -5.99 24.22 -3.01
CA GLU A 267 -7.04 24.65 -3.93
C GLU A 267 -7.54 23.50 -4.80
N PHE A 268 -6.61 22.67 -5.30
CA PHE A 268 -6.95 21.51 -6.11
C PHE A 268 -7.78 20.48 -5.32
N TYR A 269 -7.29 20.01 -4.16
CA TYR A 269 -7.95 18.95 -3.40
C TYR A 269 -9.19 19.40 -2.65
N LEU A 270 -9.23 20.67 -2.24
CA LEU A 270 -10.35 21.25 -1.49
C LEU A 270 -11.31 22.01 -2.41
N GLY A 271 -11.05 22.12 -3.72
CA GLY A 271 -11.90 22.87 -4.66
C GLY A 271 -11.96 24.37 -4.35
N GLY A 272 -10.88 24.92 -3.80
CA GLY A 272 -10.80 26.30 -3.30
C GLY A 272 -11.61 26.56 -2.02
N LYS A 273 -11.63 27.82 -1.55
CA LYS A 273 -12.36 28.26 -0.34
C LYS A 273 -13.89 28.11 -0.42
N THR A 274 -14.43 27.70 -1.57
CA THR A 274 -15.87 27.71 -1.84
C THR A 274 -16.56 26.39 -1.53
N LYS A 275 -15.88 25.24 -1.64
CA LYS A 275 -16.46 23.93 -1.30
C LYS A 275 -16.46 23.66 0.21
N TRP A 276 -15.45 24.15 0.91
CA TRP A 276 -15.34 24.00 2.37
C TRP A 276 -15.56 25.33 3.08
N LYS A 277 -16.57 25.39 3.96
CA LYS A 277 -16.83 26.56 4.81
C LYS A 277 -15.64 26.90 5.73
N LYS A 278 -14.79 25.91 6.03
CA LYS A 278 -13.58 26.03 6.84
C LYS A 278 -12.56 24.99 6.36
N LEU A 279 -11.29 25.38 6.28
CA LEU A 279 -10.20 24.42 6.02
C LEU A 279 -10.14 23.38 7.15
N PRO A 280 -9.94 22.09 6.83
CA PRO A 280 -9.72 21.07 7.86
C PRO A 280 -8.51 21.43 8.73
N THR A 281 -8.58 21.11 10.01
CA THR A 281 -7.43 21.16 10.93
C THR A 281 -6.39 20.12 10.55
N GLU A 282 -5.15 20.27 11.03
CA GLU A 282 -4.09 19.29 10.77
C GLU A 282 -4.48 17.88 11.21
N SER A 283 -5.14 17.75 12.38
CA SER A 283 -5.64 16.46 12.86
C SER A 283 -6.70 15.87 11.94
N GLU A 284 -7.63 16.68 11.42
CA GLU A 284 -8.63 16.22 10.45
C GLU A 284 -7.98 15.81 9.11
N LEU A 285 -6.92 16.50 8.67
CA LEU A 285 -6.16 16.11 7.48
C LEU A 285 -5.42 14.78 7.70
N LEU A 286 -4.76 14.60 8.84
CA LEU A 286 -4.01 13.36 9.11
C LEU A 286 -4.91 12.14 9.26
N VAL A 287 -6.19 12.31 9.63
CA VAL A 287 -7.21 11.25 9.55
C VAL A 287 -7.42 10.78 8.10
N LEU A 288 -6.99 11.52 7.08
CA LEU A 288 -7.08 11.07 5.69
C LEU A 288 -5.90 10.19 5.24
N THR A 289 -5.08 9.71 6.18
CA THR A 289 -3.85 8.97 5.87
C THR A 289 -3.99 7.47 6.08
N ALA A 290 -3.62 6.71 5.06
CA ALA A 290 -3.27 5.30 5.17
C ALA A 290 -1.78 5.16 5.48
N ALA A 291 -1.44 4.98 6.76
CA ALA A 291 -0.07 4.83 7.22
C ALA A 291 0.20 3.41 7.75
N GLY A 292 1.36 2.85 7.41
CA GLY A 292 1.75 1.52 7.88
C GLY A 292 3.05 1.02 7.27
N MET A 293 3.38 -0.24 7.54
CA MET A 293 4.64 -0.86 7.13
C MET A 293 4.36 -2.19 6.43
N ASN A 294 5.16 -2.54 5.42
CA ASN A 294 5.06 -3.85 4.78
C ASN A 294 5.93 -4.89 5.52
N TYR A 295 5.44 -6.13 5.59
CA TYR A 295 6.20 -7.31 5.97
C TYR A 295 6.27 -8.33 4.83
N PRO A 296 7.47 -8.76 4.43
CA PRO A 296 8.75 -8.09 4.68
C PRO A 296 8.74 -6.70 3.98
N PRO A 297 9.58 -5.76 4.42
CA PRO A 297 9.68 -4.46 3.78
C PRO A 297 10.30 -4.60 2.38
N SER A 298 9.85 -3.78 1.44
CA SER A 298 10.58 -3.55 0.19
C SER A 298 11.95 -2.95 0.50
N GLN A 299 13.03 -3.62 0.11
CA GLN A 299 14.43 -3.23 0.33
C GLN A 299 15.08 -3.68 1.66
N TYR A 300 14.45 -4.57 2.45
CA TYR A 300 15.09 -5.11 3.68
C TYR A 300 15.59 -4.02 4.65
N GLN A 301 14.84 -2.92 4.68
CA GLN A 301 14.99 -1.80 5.60
C GLN A 301 13.59 -1.34 5.98
N LEU A 302 13.32 -1.23 7.27
CA LEU A 302 12.08 -0.73 7.82
C LEU A 302 11.81 0.67 7.26
N HIS A 303 10.59 0.87 6.76
CA HIS A 303 10.12 2.17 6.33
C HIS A 303 8.62 2.26 6.55
N LEU A 304 8.18 3.44 6.96
CA LEU A 304 6.78 3.80 6.97
C LEU A 304 6.36 4.20 5.56
N GLN A 305 5.30 3.59 5.06
CA GLN A 305 4.52 4.10 3.93
C GLN A 305 3.44 5.01 4.48
N PHE A 306 3.39 6.23 3.97
CA PHE A 306 2.43 7.26 4.36
C PHE A 306 1.72 7.73 3.10
N ILE A 307 0.52 7.22 2.88
CA ILE A 307 -0.28 7.49 1.67
C ILE A 307 -1.46 8.35 2.09
N HIS A 308 -1.51 9.58 1.61
CA HIS A 308 -2.61 10.48 1.91
C HIS A 308 -3.69 10.36 0.84
N GLY A 309 -4.95 10.25 1.27
CA GLY A 309 -6.10 10.28 0.38
C GLY A 309 -6.56 11.70 0.02
N PRO A 310 -7.53 11.83 -0.89
CA PRO A 310 -8.13 10.74 -1.67
C PRO A 310 -7.15 10.15 -2.70
N LEU A 311 -7.33 8.87 -3.02
CA LEU A 311 -6.49 8.17 -3.98
C LEU A 311 -6.90 8.57 -5.41
N LEU A 312 -5.95 8.49 -6.33
CA LEU A 312 -6.25 8.64 -7.76
C LEU A 312 -7.16 7.51 -8.23
N PRO A 313 -8.02 7.72 -9.26
CA PRO A 313 -9.01 6.72 -9.63
C PRO A 313 -8.42 5.33 -9.95
N PHE A 314 -7.31 5.24 -10.69
CA PHE A 314 -6.66 3.95 -10.95
C PHE A 314 -6.08 3.30 -9.68
N HIS A 315 -5.58 4.11 -8.74
CA HIS A 315 -5.06 3.59 -7.48
C HIS A 315 -6.19 3.14 -6.56
N TYR A 316 -7.32 3.86 -6.54
CA TYR A 316 -8.51 3.42 -5.84
C TYR A 316 -9.06 2.10 -6.42
N ALA A 317 -9.07 1.95 -7.76
CA ALA A 317 -9.40 0.69 -8.40
C ALA A 317 -8.47 -0.45 -7.97
N LEU A 318 -7.14 -0.22 -7.99
CA LEU A 318 -6.16 -1.18 -7.49
C LEU A 318 -6.42 -1.56 -6.02
N PHE A 319 -6.81 -0.60 -5.19
CA PHE A 319 -7.20 -0.84 -3.81
C PHE A 319 -8.46 -1.70 -3.70
N LEU A 320 -9.52 -1.40 -4.46
CA LEU A 320 -10.77 -2.18 -4.48
C LEU A 320 -10.54 -3.63 -4.94
N GLU A 321 -9.60 -3.84 -5.85
CA GLU A 321 -9.17 -5.16 -6.33
C GLU A 321 -8.30 -5.92 -5.30
N GLY A 322 -7.98 -5.31 -4.17
CA GLY A 322 -7.07 -5.89 -3.17
C GLY A 322 -5.62 -5.91 -3.65
N GLY A 323 -5.28 -5.16 -4.70
CA GLY A 323 -3.95 -5.00 -5.27
C GLY A 323 -3.02 -4.07 -4.46
N HIS A 324 -3.54 -3.44 -3.40
CA HIS A 324 -2.76 -2.65 -2.46
C HIS A 324 -3.22 -2.88 -1.01
N PHE A 325 -2.41 -2.46 -0.03
CA PHE A 325 -2.63 -2.68 1.41
C PHE A 325 -2.95 -4.15 1.77
N HIS A 326 -2.29 -5.10 1.12
CA HIS A 326 -2.60 -6.53 1.25
C HIS A 326 -2.69 -6.98 2.71
N TYR A 327 -3.79 -7.66 3.04
CA TYR A 327 -4.03 -8.27 4.35
C TYR A 327 -2.86 -9.19 4.76
N LYS A 328 -2.44 -9.08 6.03
CA LYS A 328 -1.27 -9.72 6.64
C LYS A 328 0.09 -9.40 6.02
N ARG A 329 0.13 -8.45 5.08
CA ARG A 329 1.39 -7.92 4.52
C ARG A 329 1.57 -6.46 4.89
N PHE A 330 0.51 -5.66 4.84
CA PHE A 330 0.53 -4.27 5.26
C PHE A 330 0.05 -4.17 6.71
N PHE A 331 0.88 -3.64 7.58
CA PHE A 331 0.61 -3.48 9.00
C PHE A 331 0.25 -2.03 9.29
N PRO A 332 -1.03 -1.72 9.59
CA PRO A 332 -1.45 -0.36 9.87
C PRO A 332 -0.69 0.23 11.06
N TYR A 333 -0.35 1.51 10.98
CA TYR A 333 0.28 2.26 12.07
C TYR A 333 -0.48 2.10 13.40
N SER A 334 -1.81 2.12 13.35
CA SER A 334 -2.66 2.00 14.54
C SER A 334 -2.51 0.64 15.24
N PHE A 335 -2.37 -0.46 14.49
CA PHE A 335 -2.09 -1.78 15.06
C PHE A 335 -0.71 -1.80 15.71
N LEU A 336 0.32 -1.39 14.96
CA LEU A 336 1.71 -1.39 15.45
C LEU A 336 1.85 -0.55 16.73
N LEU A 337 1.24 0.63 16.77
CA LEU A 337 1.28 1.51 17.94
C LEU A 337 0.58 0.90 19.16
N ALA A 338 -0.61 0.33 18.97
CA ALA A 338 -1.36 -0.31 20.06
C ALA A 338 -0.58 -1.51 20.63
N SER A 339 -0.05 -2.37 19.76
CA SER A 339 0.74 -3.53 20.15
C SER A 339 2.01 -3.15 20.91
N LEU A 340 2.78 -2.19 20.39
CA LEU A 340 4.02 -1.76 21.05
C LEU A 340 3.76 -1.09 22.40
N LYS A 341 2.65 -0.35 22.56
CA LYS A 341 2.25 0.19 23.86
C LYS A 341 1.89 -0.89 24.86
N ALA A 342 1.10 -1.89 24.47
CA ALA A 342 0.71 -2.98 25.35
C ALA A 342 1.91 -3.83 25.79
N LEU A 343 2.94 -3.92 24.95
CA LEU A 343 4.19 -4.62 25.24
C LEU A 343 5.17 -3.83 26.13
N GLU A 344 5.03 -2.51 26.28
CA GLU A 344 5.96 -1.73 27.12
C GLU A 344 5.87 -2.10 28.60
N ASP A 345 4.68 -2.48 29.06
CA ASP A 345 4.37 -2.80 30.45
C ASP A 345 4.37 -4.31 30.73
N ASP A 346 4.82 -5.12 29.76
CA ASP A 346 4.77 -6.57 29.84
C ASP A 346 6.16 -7.20 29.97
N ASP A 347 6.31 -8.04 31.00
CA ASP A 347 7.54 -8.81 31.23
C ASP A 347 7.66 -10.04 30.31
N ARG A 348 6.64 -10.35 29.50
CA ARG A 348 6.71 -11.42 28.51
C ARG A 348 7.84 -11.16 27.53
N ASP A 349 8.66 -12.19 27.36
CA ASP A 349 9.88 -12.10 26.60
C ASP A 349 9.64 -12.17 25.09
N PHE A 350 9.11 -11.08 24.51
CA PHE A 350 9.14 -10.88 23.06
C PHE A 350 10.56 -10.56 22.56
N ARG A 351 11.58 -10.42 23.42
CA ARG A 351 12.96 -10.05 23.03
C ARG A 351 13.61 -11.10 22.11
N ASN A 352 13.05 -12.31 22.04
CA ASN A 352 13.42 -13.37 21.10
C ASN A 352 12.55 -13.41 19.84
N CYS A 353 11.92 -12.30 19.41
CA CYS A 353 11.38 -12.13 18.05
C CYS A 353 12.53 -12.17 17.04
N HIS A 354 13.10 -13.36 16.86
CA HIS A 354 14.14 -13.69 15.91
C HIS A 354 13.60 -13.48 14.48
N PRO A 355 14.45 -13.25 13.47
CA PRO A 355 14.05 -13.27 12.06
C PRO A 355 13.38 -14.57 11.57
N ASP A 356 13.21 -15.58 12.43
CA ASP A 356 12.42 -16.79 12.16
C ASP A 356 11.04 -16.79 12.86
N TYR A 357 10.75 -15.78 13.67
CA TYR A 357 9.45 -15.64 14.32
C TYR A 357 8.40 -15.29 13.26
N ASP A 358 7.35 -16.09 13.18
CA ASP A 358 6.27 -15.88 12.22
C ASP A 358 5.46 -14.65 12.62
N MET A 359 5.14 -13.79 11.65
CA MET A 359 4.29 -12.64 11.89
C MET A 359 2.87 -13.02 12.24
N ASP A 360 2.38 -14.16 11.76
CA ASP A 360 1.07 -14.66 12.14
C ASP A 360 1.01 -15.01 13.64
N LEU A 361 2.10 -15.53 14.21
CA LEU A 361 2.19 -15.75 15.66
C LEU A 361 2.15 -14.44 16.44
N ILE A 362 2.83 -13.39 15.98
CA ILE A 362 2.75 -12.06 16.63
C ILE A 362 1.30 -11.56 16.61
N ILE A 363 0.61 -11.68 15.48
CA ILE A 363 -0.80 -11.27 15.38
C ILE A 363 -1.67 -12.05 16.37
N ASP A 364 -1.52 -13.38 16.41
CA ASP A 364 -2.31 -14.26 17.29
C ASP A 364 -2.03 -13.97 18.77
N GLU A 365 -0.77 -13.70 19.15
CA GLU A 365 -0.40 -13.34 20.52
C GLU A 365 -0.92 -11.97 20.94
N MET A 366 -0.94 -10.99 20.02
CA MET A 366 -1.51 -9.66 20.28
C MET A 366 -3.02 -9.75 20.58
N GLU A 367 -3.75 -10.54 19.79
CA GLU A 367 -5.17 -10.76 20.05
C GLU A 367 -5.39 -11.56 21.34
N LYS A 368 -4.72 -12.71 21.47
CA LYS A 368 -4.93 -13.66 22.58
C LYS A 368 -4.68 -13.04 23.94
N PHE A 369 -3.63 -12.26 24.08
CA PHE A 369 -3.17 -11.81 25.38
C PHE A 369 -3.41 -10.33 25.67
N TYR A 370 -3.65 -9.52 24.64
CA TYR A 370 -3.88 -8.08 24.80
C TYR A 370 -5.21 -7.62 24.19
N GLY A 371 -5.95 -8.49 23.49
CA GLY A 371 -7.19 -8.13 22.80
C GLY A 371 -6.99 -7.18 21.62
N ILE A 372 -5.77 -7.12 21.08
CA ILE A 372 -5.41 -6.22 19.98
C ILE A 372 -5.53 -6.97 18.64
N SER A 373 -6.66 -6.74 17.99
CA SER A 373 -7.00 -7.44 16.74
C SER A 373 -6.41 -6.77 15.51
N TYR A 374 -5.47 -7.45 14.85
CA TYR A 374 -4.99 -7.01 13.53
C TYR A 374 -6.14 -6.77 12.55
N ASP A 375 -7.12 -7.68 12.52
CA ASP A 375 -8.28 -7.59 11.62
C ASP A 375 -9.08 -6.32 11.85
N LYS A 376 -9.38 -5.97 13.10
CA LYS A 376 -10.11 -4.73 13.40
C LYS A 376 -9.35 -3.51 12.90
N HIS A 377 -8.04 -3.43 13.18
CA HIS A 377 -7.21 -2.31 12.75
C HIS A 377 -7.08 -2.21 11.22
N TRP A 378 -6.91 -3.35 10.55
CA TRP A 378 -6.82 -3.39 9.09
C TRP A 378 -8.15 -3.00 8.45
N HIS A 379 -9.27 -3.60 8.84
CA HIS A 379 -10.60 -3.26 8.29
C HIS A 379 -11.00 -1.81 8.59
N ALA A 380 -10.64 -1.27 9.76
CA ALA A 380 -10.86 0.13 10.07
C ALA A 380 -10.12 1.05 9.09
N MET A 381 -8.84 0.78 8.81
CA MET A 381 -8.07 1.54 7.82
C MET A 381 -8.65 1.41 6.40
N ILE A 382 -9.04 0.20 5.98
CA ILE A 382 -9.67 -0.01 4.66
C ILE A 382 -11.00 0.76 4.55
N SER A 383 -11.82 0.73 5.59
CA SER A 383 -13.10 1.45 5.62
C SER A 383 -12.90 2.97 5.59
N GLN A 384 -11.90 3.45 6.32
CA GLN A 384 -11.47 4.84 6.33
C GLN A 384 -11.04 5.29 4.93
N ILE A 385 -10.24 4.50 4.21
CA ILE A 385 -9.84 4.81 2.82
C ILE A 385 -11.07 4.94 1.90
N LYS A 386 -12.05 4.03 2.00
CA LYS A 386 -13.30 4.10 1.22
C LYS A 386 -14.09 5.37 1.53
N GLN A 387 -14.32 5.64 2.81
CA GLN A 387 -15.04 6.82 3.26
C GLN A 387 -14.35 8.12 2.80
N MET A 388 -13.01 8.16 2.90
CA MET A 388 -12.20 9.27 2.41
C MET A 388 -12.39 9.48 0.91
N GLN A 389 -12.36 8.41 0.12
CA GLN A 389 -12.56 8.49 -1.31
C GLN A 389 -13.95 9.04 -1.63
N GLU A 390 -15.01 8.50 -1.03
CA GLU A 390 -16.39 8.92 -1.24
C GLU A 390 -16.64 10.38 -0.84
N THR A 391 -15.99 10.83 0.24
CA THR A 391 -16.23 12.17 0.80
C THR A 391 -15.39 13.24 0.12
N TYR A 392 -14.12 12.95 -0.18
CA TYR A 392 -13.13 13.98 -0.53
C TYR A 392 -12.59 13.89 -1.97
N ALA A 393 -12.86 12.82 -2.73
CA ALA A 393 -12.34 12.70 -4.10
C ALA A 393 -12.71 13.93 -4.96
N PRO A 394 -11.72 14.69 -5.46
CA PRO A 394 -11.99 15.88 -6.27
C PRO A 394 -12.18 15.56 -7.76
N TRP A 395 -12.09 14.28 -8.14
CA TRP A 395 -11.97 13.84 -9.53
C TRP A 395 -13.25 14.07 -10.33
N ALA A 396 -13.14 14.84 -11.41
CA ALA A 396 -14.17 14.98 -12.43
C ALA A 396 -13.79 14.20 -13.69
N GLU A 397 -14.79 13.82 -14.49
CA GLU A 397 -14.56 13.10 -15.74
C GLU A 397 -13.67 13.86 -16.73
N LYS A 398 -13.83 15.18 -16.80
CA LYS A 398 -13.01 16.07 -17.66
C LYS A 398 -11.52 16.09 -17.31
N ASP A 399 -11.15 15.58 -16.14
CA ASP A 399 -9.77 15.58 -15.66
C ASP A 399 -8.98 14.40 -16.25
N PHE A 400 -9.64 13.53 -17.02
CA PHE A 400 -9.10 12.32 -17.59
C PHE A 400 -9.50 12.20 -19.07
N GLU A 401 -8.58 11.69 -19.88
CA GLU A 401 -8.80 11.43 -21.30
C GLU A 401 -9.59 10.12 -21.50
N TYR A 402 -9.44 9.15 -20.61
CA TYR A 402 -10.00 7.81 -20.79
C TYR A 402 -10.71 7.30 -19.53
N ARG A 403 -11.58 6.32 -19.76
CA ARG A 403 -12.20 5.46 -18.75
C ARG A 403 -11.84 4.01 -19.05
N VAL A 404 -11.46 3.28 -18.02
CA VAL A 404 -11.29 1.83 -18.07
C VAL A 404 -12.60 1.18 -17.60
N VAL A 405 -13.02 0.13 -18.29
CA VAL A 405 -14.09 -0.77 -17.83
C VAL A 405 -13.55 -2.20 -17.94
N GLY A 406 -13.25 -2.83 -16.81
CA GLY A 406 -12.54 -4.11 -16.81
C GLY A 406 -11.12 -3.94 -17.36
N ASN A 407 -10.84 -4.50 -18.54
CA ASN A 407 -9.54 -4.37 -19.21
C ASN A 407 -9.62 -3.67 -20.57
N GLN A 408 -10.72 -2.94 -20.81
CA GLN A 408 -10.98 -2.20 -22.03
C GLN A 408 -10.89 -0.70 -21.76
N VAL A 409 -10.40 0.04 -22.75
CA VAL A 409 -10.17 1.49 -22.67
C VAL A 409 -11.20 2.19 -23.55
N PHE A 410 -11.86 3.19 -22.99
CA PHE A 410 -12.83 4.03 -23.69
C PHE A 410 -12.42 5.49 -23.52
N ASP A 411 -12.68 6.31 -24.52
CA ASP A 411 -12.60 7.77 -24.39
C ASP A 411 -13.60 8.23 -23.34
N ALA A 412 -13.17 9.09 -22.41
CA ALA A 412 -14.00 9.50 -21.29
C ALA A 412 -15.24 10.31 -21.74
N GLN A 413 -15.13 11.12 -22.79
CA GLN A 413 -16.20 12.03 -23.20
C GLN A 413 -17.19 11.40 -24.17
N THR A 414 -16.68 10.64 -25.13
CA THR A 414 -17.44 10.07 -26.25
C THR A 414 -17.85 8.62 -26.00
N GLY A 415 -17.18 7.93 -25.07
CA GLY A 415 -17.36 6.50 -24.85
C GLY A 415 -16.83 5.62 -26.00
N PHE A 416 -16.04 6.18 -26.92
CA PHE A 416 -15.46 5.42 -28.02
C PHE A 416 -14.43 4.40 -27.51
N HIS A 417 -14.51 3.16 -27.96
CA HIS A 417 -13.60 2.09 -27.55
C HIS A 417 -12.26 2.18 -28.28
N HIS A 418 -11.15 2.17 -27.53
CA HIS A 418 -9.77 2.23 -28.03
C HIS A 418 -9.04 0.88 -27.83
N PRO A 419 -9.24 -0.11 -28.72
CA PRO A 419 -8.59 -1.42 -28.59
C PRO A 419 -7.06 -1.39 -28.74
N GLU A 420 -6.52 -0.33 -29.36
CA GLU A 420 -5.09 -0.12 -29.57
C GLU A 420 -4.35 0.39 -28.33
N ILE A 421 -5.07 0.93 -27.35
CA ILE A 421 -4.51 1.49 -26.12
C ILE A 421 -4.63 0.46 -24.99
N THR A 422 -3.51 0.19 -24.31
CA THR A 422 -3.53 -0.74 -23.17
C THR A 422 -3.75 0.01 -21.86
N VAL A 423 -4.47 -0.62 -20.93
CA VAL A 423 -4.64 -0.11 -19.55
C VAL A 423 -3.28 0.17 -18.90
N LYS A 424 -2.32 -0.74 -19.08
CA LYS A 424 -0.97 -0.62 -18.50
C LYS A 424 -0.20 0.60 -19.02
N SER A 425 -0.32 0.94 -20.31
CA SER A 425 0.35 2.13 -20.86
C SER A 425 -0.24 3.42 -20.29
N LEU A 426 -1.55 3.48 -20.11
CA LEU A 426 -2.21 4.65 -19.49
C LEU A 426 -1.84 4.79 -18.02
N GLN A 427 -1.90 3.71 -17.24
CA GLN A 427 -1.45 3.70 -15.85
C GLN A 427 0.02 4.10 -15.73
N THR A 428 0.90 3.62 -16.62
CA THR A 428 2.31 4.01 -16.63
C THR A 428 2.49 5.50 -16.92
N SER A 429 1.69 6.05 -17.84
CA SER A 429 1.67 7.48 -18.16
C SER A 429 1.23 8.32 -16.95
N ASP A 430 0.13 7.95 -16.31
CA ASP A 430 -0.36 8.61 -15.10
C ASP A 430 0.68 8.54 -13.97
N VAL A 431 1.22 7.35 -13.73
CA VAL A 431 2.29 7.13 -12.76
C VAL A 431 3.51 8.00 -13.09
N LYS A 432 3.93 8.15 -14.36
CA LYS A 432 5.04 9.05 -14.73
C LYS A 432 4.71 10.51 -14.38
N ARG A 433 3.46 10.96 -14.61
CA ARG A 433 3.00 12.31 -14.27
C ARG A 433 3.06 12.56 -12.76
N ILE A 434 2.65 11.58 -11.95
CA ILE A 434 2.66 11.65 -10.48
C ILE A 434 4.07 11.43 -9.91
N GLN A 435 4.89 10.58 -10.52
CA GLN A 435 6.27 10.32 -10.09
C GLN A 435 7.19 11.53 -10.29
N SER A 436 6.72 12.60 -10.93
CA SER A 436 7.30 13.95 -10.81
C SER A 436 7.47 14.38 -9.35
N TYR A 437 6.72 13.79 -8.40
CA TYR A 437 6.96 13.86 -6.96
C TYR A 437 8.08 12.89 -6.53
N GLY A 438 7.93 11.57 -6.73
CA GLY A 438 8.89 10.50 -6.32
C GLY A 438 10.34 10.69 -6.76
N ARG A 439 10.49 10.98 -8.06
CA ARG A 439 11.75 11.04 -8.77
C ARG A 439 11.64 12.16 -9.80
N PRO A 440 11.73 13.43 -9.38
CA PRO A 440 11.50 14.57 -10.25
C PRO A 440 12.44 14.47 -11.42
N TYR A 441 11.93 14.77 -12.62
CA TYR A 441 12.70 14.73 -13.84
C TYR A 441 13.03 16.17 -14.26
N ASP A 442 14.23 16.42 -14.77
CA ASP A 442 14.56 17.69 -15.41
C ASP A 442 13.97 17.77 -16.83
N THR A 443 14.25 18.87 -17.53
CA THR A 443 13.79 19.07 -18.92
C THR A 443 14.32 18.02 -19.90
N ASP A 444 15.36 17.26 -19.53
CA ASP A 444 15.92 16.16 -20.32
C ASP A 444 15.33 14.79 -19.94
N GLU A 445 14.25 14.77 -19.15
CA GLU A 445 13.70 13.55 -18.53
C GLU A 445 14.73 12.77 -17.67
N LYS A 446 15.66 13.45 -16.99
CA LYS A 446 16.61 12.82 -16.05
C LYS A 446 16.25 13.09 -14.59
N PRO A 447 16.52 12.15 -13.66
CA PRO A 447 16.29 12.37 -12.23
C PRO A 447 17.01 13.63 -11.68
N SER A 448 16.24 14.60 -11.22
CA SER A 448 16.62 15.88 -10.61
C SER A 448 16.36 15.91 -9.09
N GLY A 449 16.23 14.74 -8.48
CA GLY A 449 16.20 14.55 -7.02
C GLY A 449 17.50 15.03 -6.34
N GLY A 450 17.44 15.23 -5.03
CA GLY A 450 18.62 15.47 -4.19
C GLY A 450 19.15 14.19 -3.55
N TYR A 451 20.17 14.34 -2.71
CA TYR A 451 20.65 13.30 -1.81
C TYR A 451 20.38 13.70 -0.36
N TYR A 452 20.48 12.73 0.54
CA TYR A 452 20.35 12.96 1.97
C TYR A 452 21.50 13.84 2.49
N ASN A 453 21.17 14.86 3.29
CA ASN A 453 22.09 15.87 3.81
C ASN A 453 22.93 15.37 4.98
N PHE A 454 22.46 14.35 5.70
CA PHE A 454 23.08 13.88 6.94
C PHE A 454 23.56 12.42 6.82
N PRO A 455 24.27 12.03 5.75
CA PRO A 455 24.66 10.64 5.58
C PRO A 455 25.54 10.21 6.74
N ALA A 456 25.34 8.99 7.24
CA ALA A 456 26.10 8.45 8.36
C ALA A 456 27.61 8.67 8.16
N LYS A 457 28.29 9.26 9.15
CA LYS A 457 29.73 9.59 9.05
C LYS A 457 30.56 8.33 8.84
N ASN A 458 30.19 7.24 9.50
CA ASN A 458 30.68 5.89 9.22
C ASN A 458 29.48 4.93 9.20
N PRO A 459 29.34 4.03 8.20
CA PRO A 459 28.29 3.01 8.20
C PRO A 459 28.30 2.12 9.46
N LYS A 460 29.45 1.99 10.13
CA LYS A 460 29.55 1.30 11.44
C LYS A 460 28.83 2.01 12.57
N ASP A 461 28.52 3.30 12.41
CA ASP A 461 27.81 4.08 13.42
C ASP A 461 26.30 3.82 13.34
N LEU A 462 25.82 3.16 12.28
CA LEU A 462 24.43 2.72 12.20
C LEU A 462 24.18 1.67 13.27
N GLN A 463 23.15 1.90 14.07
CA GLN A 463 22.74 0.91 15.04
C GLN A 463 22.00 -0.24 14.35
N ASP A 464 22.65 -1.40 14.32
CA ASP A 464 22.07 -2.64 13.80
C ASP A 464 21.14 -3.26 14.86
N TRP A 465 19.87 -3.50 14.50
CA TRP A 465 18.91 -4.15 15.40
C TRP A 465 18.98 -5.67 15.40
N THR A 466 19.83 -6.26 14.57
CA THR A 466 20.11 -7.71 14.55
C THR A 466 21.12 -8.16 15.59
N GLU A 467 21.86 -7.21 16.17
CA GLU A 467 22.74 -7.38 17.34
C GLU A 467 21.98 -7.05 18.62
#